data_AF-A0A846YYA2-F1
#
_entry.id   AF-A0A846YYA2-F1
#
_cell.length_a   1.000
_cell.length_b   1.000
_cell.length_c   1.000
_cell.angle_alpha   90.00
_cell.angle_beta   90.00
_cell.angle_gamma   90.00
#
_symmetry.space_group_name_H-M   'P 1'
#
loop_
_entity.id
_entity.type
_entity.pdbx_description
1 polymer ?
#
loop_
_entity_poly.entity_id
_entity_poly.type
_entity_poly.pdbx_seq_one_letter_code
_entity_poly.pdbx_strand_id
1 'polypeptide(L)'
;MPANGRALVTYLREQVPGITNTQIAEWAGVTYQRVTDWDKGRAQGQPRHHEVVTLGLAAEKEHLNLDPWTLLHVAGFEYIESPMVAKRDHWIKEWVKLTLELQDADITDLARTVEAAKRAFRANPRSTG
;
A
#
# COMPACT_ATOMS: atom_id res chain seq x y z
N MET A 1 12.39 7.13 -11.60
CA MET A 1 12.05 8.57 -11.38
C MET A 1 11.70 8.85 -9.92
N PRO A 2 11.72 10.11 -9.40
CA PRO A 2 11.17 10.40 -8.07
C PRO A 2 9.65 10.19 -8.05
N ALA A 3 9.12 9.74 -6.91
CA ALA A 3 7.68 9.54 -6.74
C ALA A 3 6.90 10.85 -6.96
N ASN A 4 5.70 10.72 -7.53
CA ASN A 4 4.81 11.82 -7.92
C ASN A 4 3.48 11.75 -7.15
N GLY A 5 3.53 12.19 -5.89
CA GLY A 5 2.38 12.24 -4.99
C GLY A 5 1.26 13.15 -5.47
N ARG A 6 1.59 14.23 -6.19
CA ARG A 6 0.56 15.13 -6.72
C ARG A 6 -0.27 14.45 -7.81
N ALA A 7 0.39 13.75 -8.74
CA ALA A 7 -0.31 12.97 -9.75
C ALA A 7 -1.19 11.88 -9.12
N LEU A 8 -0.70 11.20 -8.09
CA LEU A 8 -1.48 10.20 -7.35
C LEU A 8 -2.75 10.81 -6.74
N VAL A 9 -2.64 11.92 -6.01
CA VAL A 9 -3.80 12.57 -5.38
C VAL A 9 -4.79 13.11 -6.42
N THR A 10 -4.29 13.67 -7.53
CA THR A 10 -5.15 14.10 -8.65
C THR A 10 -5.94 12.93 -9.22
N TYR A 11 -5.26 11.82 -9.54
CA TYR A 11 -5.91 10.62 -10.08
C TYR A 11 -6.98 10.06 -9.14
N LEU A 12 -6.70 9.98 -7.83
CA LEU A 12 -7.66 9.52 -6.84
C LEU A 12 -8.94 10.36 -6.83
N ARG A 13 -8.82 11.69 -6.94
CA ARG A 13 -9.98 12.60 -6.99
C ARG A 13 -10.79 12.47 -8.27
N GLU A 14 -10.14 12.12 -9.38
CA GLU A 14 -10.83 11.84 -10.65
C GLU A 14 -11.60 10.52 -10.61
N GLN A 15 -11.00 9.48 -10.02
CA GLN A 15 -11.62 8.15 -9.95
C GLN A 15 -12.65 8.01 -8.81
N VAL A 16 -12.48 8.77 -7.73
CA VAL A 16 -13.35 8.75 -6.55
C VAL A 16 -13.81 10.17 -6.25
N PRO A 17 -14.90 10.64 -6.89
CA PRO A 17 -15.41 11.98 -6.70
C PRO A 17 -15.70 12.26 -5.22
N GLY A 18 -15.13 13.33 -4.68
CA GLY A 18 -15.33 13.75 -3.30
C GLY A 18 -14.40 13.09 -2.26
N ILE A 19 -13.47 12.23 -2.68
CA ILE A 19 -12.48 11.67 -1.75
C ILE A 19 -11.66 12.78 -1.07
N THR A 20 -11.58 12.70 0.25
CA THR A 20 -10.89 13.69 1.07
C THR A 20 -9.46 13.27 1.39
N ASN A 21 -8.59 14.23 1.72
CA ASN A 21 -7.23 13.92 2.19
C ASN A 21 -7.25 13.10 3.50
N THR A 22 -8.30 13.20 4.31
CA THR A 22 -8.48 12.38 5.51
C THR A 22 -8.72 10.91 5.14
N GLN A 23 -9.61 10.63 4.20
CA GLN A 23 -9.87 9.27 3.73
C GLN A 23 -8.62 8.65 3.06
N ILE A 24 -7.92 9.42 2.23
CA ILE A 24 -6.65 8.96 1.62
C ILE A 24 -5.63 8.63 2.71
N ALA A 25 -5.55 9.44 3.76
CA ALA A 25 -4.62 9.24 4.86
C ALA A 25 -4.95 7.96 5.65
N GLU A 26 -6.23 7.72 5.94
CA GLU A 26 -6.72 6.51 6.58
C GLU A 26 -6.40 5.27 5.75
N TRP A 27 -6.75 5.27 4.46
CA TRP A 27 -6.50 4.14 3.56
C TRP A 27 -5.02 3.85 3.35
N ALA A 28 -4.17 4.88 3.28
CA ALA A 28 -2.72 4.71 3.13
C ALA A 28 -2.00 4.43 4.46
N GLY A 29 -2.67 4.53 5.61
CA GLY A 29 -2.07 4.37 6.94
C GLY A 29 -1.07 5.47 7.29
N VAL A 30 -1.32 6.71 6.85
CA VAL A 30 -0.44 7.88 7.06
C VAL A 30 -1.19 9.04 7.71
N THR A 31 -0.50 10.13 8.03
CA THR A 31 -1.14 11.34 8.57
C THR A 31 -1.74 12.21 7.47
N TYR A 32 -2.78 12.99 7.81
CA TYR A 32 -3.36 14.01 6.94
C TYR A 32 -2.32 14.98 6.37
N GLN A 33 -1.36 15.41 7.22
CA GLN A 33 -0.28 16.31 6.81
C GLN A 33 0.59 15.68 5.71
N ARG A 34 0.82 14.36 5.79
CA ARG A 34 1.59 13.61 4.81
C ARG A 34 0.90 13.61 3.45
N VAL A 35 -0.41 13.36 3.40
CA VAL A 35 -1.20 13.46 2.15
C VAL A 35 -1.24 14.90 1.62
N THR A 36 -1.29 15.89 2.50
CA THR A 36 -1.21 17.31 2.10
C THR A 36 0.13 17.64 1.44
N ASP A 37 1.24 17.05 1.91
CA ASP A 37 2.54 17.21 1.27
C ASP A 37 2.61 16.50 -0.09
N TRP A 38 1.92 15.34 -0.24
CA TRP A 38 1.77 14.64 -1.52
C TRP A 38 1.04 15.54 -2.54
N ASP A 39 -0.12 16.06 -2.17
CA ASP A 39 -0.99 16.92 -3.00
C ASP A 39 -0.26 18.20 -3.46
N LYS A 40 0.59 18.77 -2.58
CA LYS A 40 1.44 19.92 -2.89
C LYS A 40 2.71 19.58 -3.67
N GLY A 41 3.00 18.29 -3.90
CA GLY A 41 4.18 17.84 -4.62
C GLY A 41 5.50 18.16 -3.91
N ARG A 42 5.53 18.19 -2.58
CA ARG A 42 6.73 18.54 -1.82
C ARG A 42 7.76 17.41 -1.86
N ALA A 43 9.02 17.73 -2.17
CA ALA A 43 10.09 16.74 -2.37
C ALA A 43 10.33 15.82 -1.16
N GLN A 44 10.23 16.32 0.07
CA GLN A 44 10.45 15.52 1.30
C GLN A 44 9.22 14.74 1.76
N GLY A 45 8.06 15.01 1.15
CA GLY A 45 6.79 14.37 1.47
C GLY A 45 6.19 13.76 0.22
N GLN A 46 6.92 12.90 -0.46
CA GLN A 46 6.38 12.06 -1.52
C GLN A 46 5.89 10.73 -0.94
N PRO A 47 4.88 10.08 -1.57
CA PRO A 47 4.43 8.77 -1.13
C PRO A 47 5.55 7.74 -1.28
N ARG A 48 5.57 6.77 -0.39
CA ARG A 48 6.42 5.58 -0.45
C ARG A 48 5.65 4.45 -1.09
N HIS A 49 6.38 3.51 -1.69
CA HIS A 49 5.77 2.37 -2.39
C HIS A 49 4.73 1.62 -1.54
N HIS A 50 5.02 1.31 -0.27
CA HIS A 50 4.07 0.60 0.59
C HIS A 50 2.83 1.43 0.91
N GLU A 51 2.94 2.76 1.05
CA GLU A 51 1.81 3.64 1.32
C GLU A 51 0.82 3.62 0.15
N VAL A 52 1.33 3.59 -1.09
CA VAL A 52 0.50 3.47 -2.30
C VAL A 52 -0.13 2.09 -2.45
N VAL A 53 0.60 1.02 -2.09
CA VAL A 53 0.05 -0.34 -2.10
C VAL A 53 -1.06 -0.48 -1.06
N THR A 54 -0.85 -0.03 0.17
CA THR A 54 -1.87 -0.07 1.23
C THR A 54 -3.11 0.71 0.81
N LEU A 55 -2.92 1.90 0.23
CA LEU A 55 -4.01 2.71 -0.32
C LEU A 55 -4.84 1.95 -1.37
N GLY A 56 -4.18 1.30 -2.34
CA GLY A 56 -4.88 0.53 -3.37
C GLY A 56 -5.64 -0.67 -2.79
N LEU A 57 -5.05 -1.39 -1.84
CA LEU A 57 -5.70 -2.54 -1.20
C LEU A 57 -6.90 -2.12 -0.34
N ALA A 58 -6.80 -0.98 0.35
CA ALA A 58 -7.93 -0.38 1.07
C ALA A 58 -9.04 0.04 0.10
N ALA A 59 -8.70 0.65 -1.03
CA ALA A 59 -9.69 1.01 -2.05
C ALA A 59 -10.37 -0.22 -2.67
N GLU A 60 -9.63 -1.31 -2.89
CA GLU A 60 -10.19 -2.59 -3.36
C GLU A 60 -11.17 -3.20 -2.35
N LYS A 61 -10.88 -3.12 -1.04
CA LYS A 61 -11.82 -3.51 0.03
C LYS A 61 -13.13 -2.71 -0.02
N GLU A 62 -13.06 -1.43 -0.38
CA GLU A 62 -14.22 -0.55 -0.58
C GLU A 62 -14.92 -0.78 -1.94
N HIS A 63 -14.53 -1.81 -2.70
CA HIS A 63 -15.03 -2.11 -4.04
C HIS A 63 -14.85 -0.97 -5.05
N LEU A 64 -13.86 -0.10 -4.82
CA LEU A 64 -13.45 0.92 -5.75
C LEU A 64 -12.50 0.26 -6.75
N ASN A 65 -12.73 0.50 -8.04
CA ASN A 65 -11.91 -0.08 -9.13
C ASN A 65 -10.53 0.62 -9.23
N LEU A 66 -9.83 0.68 -8.10
CA LEU A 66 -8.54 1.33 -7.90
C LEU A 66 -7.48 0.27 -7.64
N ASP A 67 -6.96 -0.28 -8.72
CA ASP A 67 -5.90 -1.28 -8.65
C ASP A 67 -4.59 -0.67 -8.09
N PRO A 68 -3.95 -1.31 -7.07
CA PRO A 68 -2.71 -0.83 -6.46
C PRO A 68 -1.58 -0.58 -7.46
N TRP A 69 -1.50 -1.35 -8.55
CA TRP A 69 -0.43 -1.23 -9.55
C TRP A 69 -0.61 -0.01 -10.44
N THR A 70 -1.86 0.27 -10.81
CA THR A 70 -2.22 1.51 -11.48
C THR A 70 -1.84 2.72 -10.62
N LEU A 71 -2.12 2.68 -9.32
CA LEU A 71 -1.74 3.75 -8.40
C LEU A 71 -0.21 3.90 -8.28
N LEU A 72 0.55 2.81 -8.23
CA LEU A 72 2.02 2.85 -8.23
C LEU A 72 2.57 3.48 -9.50
N HIS A 73 2.02 3.11 -10.67
CA HIS A 73 2.43 3.68 -11.95
C HIS A 73 2.16 5.19 -12.00
N VAL A 74 0.95 5.62 -11.60
CA VAL A 74 0.59 7.05 -11.51
C VAL A 74 1.51 7.80 -10.55
N ALA A 75 1.87 7.18 -9.43
CA ALA A 75 2.81 7.74 -8.46
C ALA A 75 4.27 7.72 -8.94
N GLY A 76 4.56 7.33 -10.18
CA GLY A 76 5.89 7.37 -10.77
C GLY A 76 6.83 6.26 -10.30
N PHE A 77 6.30 5.20 -9.67
CA PHE A 77 7.07 4.00 -9.40
C PHE A 77 7.20 3.21 -10.71
N GLU A 78 8.42 3.12 -11.22
CA GLU A 78 8.72 2.27 -12.37
C GLU A 78 8.53 0.81 -11.97
N TYR A 79 7.65 0.13 -12.69
CA TYR A 79 7.58 -1.32 -12.66
C TYR A 79 8.83 -1.85 -13.36
N ILE A 80 9.86 -2.19 -12.58
CA ILE A 80 10.95 -2.99 -13.12
C ILE A 80 10.39 -4.40 -13.21
N GLU A 81 10.09 -4.88 -14.43
CA GLU A 81 9.93 -6.30 -14.71
C GLU A 81 11.26 -7.01 -14.41
N SER A 82 11.54 -7.18 -13.13
CA SER A 82 12.61 -8.01 -12.62
C SER A 82 11.93 -9.18 -11.91
N PRO A 83 12.32 -10.44 -12.22
CA PRO A 83 11.86 -11.60 -11.47
C PRO A 83 12.05 -11.45 -9.95
N MET A 84 13.03 -10.64 -9.52
CA MET A 84 13.24 -10.32 -8.11
C MET A 84 12.21 -9.33 -7.55
N VAL A 85 11.75 -8.38 -8.36
CA VAL A 85 10.70 -7.42 -8.00
C VAL A 85 9.35 -8.14 -7.95
N ALA A 86 9.01 -8.95 -8.95
CA ALA A 86 7.81 -9.79 -8.92
C ALA A 86 7.77 -10.74 -7.70
N LYS A 87 8.92 -11.32 -7.33
CA LYS A 87 9.04 -12.17 -6.14
C LYS A 87 8.91 -11.35 -4.85
N ARG A 88 9.48 -10.14 -4.79
CA ARG A 88 9.32 -9.20 -3.67
C ARG A 88 7.86 -8.73 -3.55
N ASP A 89 7.20 -8.48 -4.66
CA ASP A 89 5.81 -8.03 -4.76
C ASP A 89 4.83 -9.10 -4.26
N HIS A 90 5.09 -10.36 -4.59
CA HIS A 90 4.36 -11.48 -4.00
C HIS A 90 4.46 -11.47 -2.47
N TRP A 91 5.67 -11.30 -1.92
CA TRP A 91 5.85 -11.25 -0.46
C TRP A 91 5.22 -10.01 0.17
N ILE A 92 5.28 -8.84 -0.48
CA ILE A 92 4.63 -7.62 0.01
C ILE A 92 3.12 -7.82 0.09
N LYS A 93 2.50 -8.44 -0.93
CA LYS A 93 1.06 -8.76 -0.91
C LYS A 93 0.69 -9.68 0.26
N GLU A 94 1.43 -10.76 0.44
CA GLU A 94 1.19 -11.70 1.56
C GLU A 94 1.33 -11.00 2.92
N TRP A 95 2.34 -10.14 3.09
CA TRP A 95 2.52 -9.37 4.31
C TRP A 95 1.41 -8.36 4.58
N VAL A 96 0.98 -7.60 3.57
CA VAL A 96 -0.08 -6.61 3.75
C VAL A 96 -1.41 -7.31 4.06
N LYS A 97 -1.70 -8.42 3.37
CA LYS A 97 -2.87 -9.25 3.66
C LYS A 97 -2.87 -9.72 5.11
N LEU A 98 -1.76 -10.28 5.59
CA LEU A 98 -1.59 -10.70 6.98
C LEU A 98 -1.77 -9.54 7.97
N THR A 99 -1.26 -8.35 7.67
CA THR A 99 -1.44 -7.20 8.57
C THR A 99 -2.88 -6.71 8.64
N LEU A 100 -3.61 -6.76 7.52
CA LEU A 100 -5.03 -6.43 7.50
C LEU A 100 -5.85 -7.49 8.24
N GLU A 101 -5.55 -8.77 8.03
CA GLU A 101 -6.15 -9.87 8.80
C GLU A 101 -5.84 -9.78 10.30
N LEU A 102 -4.65 -9.30 10.69
CA LEU A 102 -4.30 -9.03 12.10
C LEU A 102 -5.06 -7.84 12.68
N GLN A 103 -5.26 -6.77 11.90
CA GLN A 103 -6.01 -5.60 12.34
C GLN A 103 -7.51 -5.91 12.52
N ASP A 104 -8.05 -6.79 11.68
CA ASP A 104 -9.45 -7.21 11.71
C ASP A 104 -9.69 -8.41 12.66
N ALA A 105 -8.63 -9.02 13.22
CA ALA A 105 -8.74 -10.18 14.09
C ALA A 105 -9.12 -9.81 15.54
N ASP A 106 -10.14 -10.50 16.06
CA ASP A 106 -10.46 -10.50 17.49
C ASP A 106 -9.31 -11.16 18.30
N ILE A 107 -9.11 -10.75 19.55
CA ILE A 107 -8.00 -11.16 20.44
C ILE A 107 -7.85 -12.69 20.52
N THR A 108 -8.94 -13.42 20.30
CA THR A 108 -9.00 -14.89 20.37
C THR A 108 -8.37 -15.58 19.14
N ASP A 109 -8.25 -14.90 17.99
CA ASP A 109 -7.69 -15.47 16.75
C ASP A 109 -6.24 -15.03 16.45
N LEU A 110 -5.67 -14.20 17.32
CA LEU A 110 -4.31 -13.66 17.21
C LEU A 110 -3.24 -14.76 17.06
N ALA A 111 -3.42 -15.89 17.75
CA ALA A 111 -2.49 -17.02 17.67
C ALA A 111 -2.44 -17.64 16.26
N ARG A 112 -3.59 -17.73 15.57
CA ARG A 112 -3.67 -18.29 14.22
C ARG A 112 -3.00 -17.37 13.21
N THR A 113 -3.25 -16.07 13.31
CA THR A 113 -2.69 -15.07 12.41
C THR A 113 -1.18 -14.89 12.63
N VAL A 114 -0.70 -15.00 13.88
CA VAL A 114 0.74 -15.04 14.19
C VAL A 114 1.42 -16.28 13.60
N GLU A 115 0.80 -17.46 13.65
CA GLU A 115 1.36 -18.67 13.04
C GLU A 115 1.36 -18.61 11.50
N ALA A 116 0.35 -18.00 10.89
CA ALA A 116 0.33 -17.72 9.46
C ALA A 116 1.47 -16.77 9.05
N ALA A 117 1.68 -15.70 9.82
CA ALA A 117 2.79 -14.76 9.62
C ALA A 117 4.17 -15.43 9.80
N LYS A 118 4.34 -16.31 10.81
CA LYS A 118 5.57 -17.07 10.99
C LYS A 118 5.85 -18.03 9.83
N ARG A 119 4.83 -18.70 9.29
CA ARG A 119 4.99 -19.57 8.12
C ARG A 119 5.38 -18.79 6.88
N ALA A 120 4.70 -17.66 6.62
CA ALA A 120 5.05 -16.76 5.53
C ALA A 120 6.49 -16.24 5.67
N PHE A 121 6.92 -15.86 6.88
CA PHE A 121 8.30 -15.44 7.13
C PHE A 121 9.31 -16.56 6.84
N ARG A 122 9.09 -17.79 7.31
CA ARG A 122 10.01 -18.92 7.08
C ARG A 122 10.09 -19.38 5.62
N ALA A 123 9.01 -19.22 4.88
CA ALA A 123 8.98 -19.56 3.45
C ALA A 123 9.68 -18.49 2.58
N ASN A 124 10.05 -17.34 3.16
CA ASN A 124 10.82 -16.33 2.47
C ASN A 124 12.29 -16.76 2.31
N PRO A 125 12.81 -16.91 1.08
CA PRO A 125 14.18 -17.38 0.85
C PRO A 125 15.29 -16.42 1.35
N ARG A 126 14.93 -15.25 1.89
CA ARG A 126 15.86 -14.32 2.56
C ARG A 126 15.89 -14.44 4.08
N SER A 127 15.04 -15.25 4.72
CA SER A 127 15.02 -15.40 6.19
C SER A 127 15.95 -16.49 6.74
N THR A 128 16.62 -17.24 5.86
CA THR A 128 17.56 -18.32 6.20
C THR A 128 19.02 -17.97 5.91
N GLY A 129 19.34 -16.69 5.77
CA GLY A 129 20.71 -16.17 5.63
C GLY A 129 21.21 -15.52 6.91
#